data_AF-A0A7L8GFP6-F1
#
_entry.id   AF-A0A7L8GFP6-F1
#
_cell.length_a   1.000
_cell.length_b   1.000
_cell.length_c   1.000
_cell.angle_alpha   90.00
_cell.angle_beta   90.00
_cell.angle_gamma   90.00
#
_symmetry.space_group_name_H-M   'P 1'
#
loop_
_entity.id
_entity.type
_entity.pdbx_description
1 polymer ?
#
loop_
_entity_poly.entity_id
_entity_poly.type
_entity_poly.pdbx_seq_one_letter_code
_entity_poly.pdbx_strand_id
1 'polypeptide(L)'
;LFAFLVKMPIYMFHLWLPKAHVEAPLVGSMLLAGVLLKLGGYGIIRMIFLFKYMYIYVNHYFICFIMMGGVYSALVCLNQSDLKMLIAYSSVAHMSVMTMGLMTLGFMGMQGGVLLMLGHGLCSSGLFFVGNILYERLNSRSMLIIKGLSNLSYLMNIMWFILLVDNISAPPSMNLFS
;
A
#
# COMPACT_ATOMS: atom_id res chain seq x y z
N LEU A 1 -1.91 14.59 -14.18
CA LEU A 1 -0.82 13.89 -13.46
C LEU A 1 -0.92 14.16 -11.97
N PHE A 2 -0.78 15.41 -11.55
CA PHE A 2 -0.88 15.82 -10.13
C PHE A 2 -2.12 15.29 -9.39
N ALA A 3 -3.32 15.38 -9.96
CA ALA A 3 -4.53 14.82 -9.35
C ALA A 3 -4.45 13.31 -9.09
N PHE A 4 -3.79 12.54 -9.97
CA PHE A 4 -3.58 11.12 -9.77
C PHE A 4 -2.47 10.83 -8.75
N LEU A 5 -1.47 11.70 -8.61
CA LEU A 5 -0.42 11.63 -7.58
C LEU A 5 -0.94 12.01 -6.17
N VAL A 6 -2.02 12.77 -6.07
CA VAL A 6 -2.71 13.00 -4.79
C VAL A 6 -3.50 11.76 -4.40
N LYS A 7 -4.17 11.13 -5.39
CA LYS A 7 -4.96 9.91 -5.18
C LYS A 7 -4.10 8.66 -4.95
N MET A 8 -2.94 8.60 -5.58
CA MET A 8 -1.86 7.62 -5.35
C MET A 8 -0.86 8.27 -4.42
N PRO A 9 -1.03 8.13 -3.09
CA PRO A 9 -0.36 8.98 -2.13
C PRO A 9 1.15 8.87 -2.28
N ILE A 10 1.74 9.84 -2.97
CA ILE A 10 3.18 10.04 -2.93
C ILE A 10 3.47 10.88 -1.69
N TYR A 11 4.68 10.73 -1.18
CA TYR A 11 5.18 11.54 -0.09
C TYR A 11 4.92 13.04 -0.34
N MET A 12 4.61 13.78 0.72
CA MET A 12 3.92 15.09 0.76
C MET A 12 2.38 15.04 0.71
N PHE A 13 1.77 14.29 -0.20
CA PHE A 13 0.30 14.22 -0.31
C PHE A 13 -0.30 12.97 0.34
N HIS A 14 0.49 12.19 1.06
CA HIS A 14 0.06 10.93 1.66
C HIS A 14 -0.76 11.05 2.94
N LEU A 15 -0.69 12.18 3.66
CA LEU A 15 -1.23 12.32 5.02
C LEU A 15 -2.75 12.11 5.14
N TRP A 16 -3.51 12.30 4.06
CA TRP A 16 -4.95 12.04 4.07
C TRP A 16 -5.26 10.55 4.22
N LEU A 17 -4.40 9.67 3.70
CA LEU A 17 -4.67 8.25 3.66
C LEU A 17 -4.61 7.59 5.06
N PRO A 18 -3.55 7.79 5.86
CA PRO A 18 -3.51 7.27 7.23
C PRO A 18 -4.67 7.81 8.09
N LYS A 19 -4.97 9.11 7.98
CA LYS A 19 -6.09 9.74 8.72
C LYS A 19 -7.44 9.13 8.32
N ALA A 20 -7.68 8.95 7.02
CA ALA A 20 -8.91 8.34 6.53
C ALA A 20 -9.07 6.90 7.04
N HIS A 21 -8.00 6.10 7.11
CA HIS A 21 -8.08 4.74 7.62
C HIS A 21 -8.35 4.66 9.12
N VAL A 22 -7.86 5.61 9.91
CA VAL A 22 -8.10 5.63 11.37
C VAL A 22 -9.58 5.83 11.68
N GLU A 23 -10.24 6.72 10.95
CA GLU A 23 -11.64 7.11 11.19
C GLU A 23 -12.64 6.22 10.45
N ALA A 24 -12.26 5.65 9.30
CA ALA A 24 -13.18 4.87 8.49
C ALA A 24 -13.64 3.56 9.18
N PRO A 25 -14.90 3.14 8.92
CA PRO A 25 -15.36 1.79 9.24
C PRO A 25 -14.55 0.75 8.46
N LEU A 26 -14.55 -0.50 8.92
CA LEU A 26 -13.77 -1.59 8.31
C LEU A 26 -14.00 -1.69 6.80
N VAL A 27 -15.26 -1.77 6.37
CA VAL A 27 -15.60 -1.93 4.95
C VAL A 27 -15.06 -0.77 4.13
N GLY A 28 -15.12 0.46 4.68
CA GLY A 28 -14.53 1.65 4.06
C GLY A 28 -13.02 1.53 3.91
N SER A 29 -12.31 1.09 4.95
CA SER A 29 -10.86 0.89 4.90
C SER A 29 -10.45 -0.18 3.86
N MET A 30 -11.22 -1.26 3.74
CA MET A 30 -10.97 -2.31 2.75
C MET A 30 -11.20 -1.86 1.32
N LEU A 31 -12.31 -1.17 1.04
CA LEU A 31 -12.61 -0.65 -0.29
C LEU A 31 -11.61 0.44 -0.69
N LEU A 32 -11.20 1.29 0.27
CA LEU A 32 -10.21 2.32 0.03
C LEU A 32 -8.85 1.72 -0.31
N ALA A 33 -8.38 0.80 0.53
CA ALA A 33 -7.12 0.11 0.31
C ALA A 33 -7.17 -0.73 -0.97
N GLY A 34 -8.21 -1.55 -1.15
CA GLY A 34 -8.35 -2.52 -2.23
C GLY A 34 -8.59 -1.92 -3.62
N VAL A 35 -9.43 -0.89 -3.72
CA VAL A 35 -9.94 -0.39 -5.02
C VAL A 35 -9.59 1.06 -5.29
N LEU A 36 -9.86 1.97 -4.34
CA LEU A 36 -9.79 3.42 -4.61
C LEU A 36 -8.38 3.89 -4.97
N LEU A 37 -7.36 3.34 -4.29
CA LEU A 37 -5.97 3.57 -4.65
C LEU A 37 -5.65 3.08 -6.07
N LYS A 38 -6.11 1.89 -6.45
CA LYS A 38 -5.78 1.26 -7.74
C LYS A 38 -6.35 2.02 -8.92
N LEU A 39 -7.51 2.67 -8.76
CA LEU A 39 -8.06 3.58 -9.76
C LEU A 39 -7.12 4.76 -10.07
N GLY A 40 -6.32 5.19 -9.09
CA GLY A 40 -5.29 6.20 -9.31
C GLY A 40 -4.17 5.70 -10.23
N GLY A 41 -3.67 4.48 -10.00
CA GLY A 41 -2.66 3.85 -10.86
C GLY A 41 -3.16 3.58 -12.27
N TYR A 42 -4.39 3.08 -12.39
CA TYR A 42 -5.05 2.91 -13.69
C TYR A 42 -5.18 4.25 -14.45
N GLY A 43 -5.52 5.33 -13.75
CA GLY A 43 -5.55 6.68 -14.32
C GLY A 43 -4.18 7.12 -14.84
N ILE A 44 -3.10 6.85 -14.09
CA ILE A 44 -1.72 7.13 -14.53
C ILE A 44 -1.40 6.36 -15.82
N ILE A 45 -1.70 5.06 -15.87
CA ILE A 45 -1.47 4.22 -17.06
C ILE A 45 -2.16 4.82 -18.29
N ARG A 46 -3.45 5.17 -18.19
CA ARG A 46 -4.21 5.77 -19.30
C ARG A 46 -3.63 7.11 -19.76
N MET A 47 -3.20 7.95 -18.82
CA MET A 47 -2.62 9.27 -19.13
C MET A 47 -1.22 9.18 -19.73
N ILE A 48 -0.41 8.17 -19.36
CA ILE A 48 0.91 7.94 -19.93
C ILE A 48 0.82 7.69 -21.43
N PHE A 49 -0.16 6.89 -21.88
CA PHE A 49 -0.35 6.63 -23.31
C PHE A 49 -0.71 7.89 -24.10
N LEU A 50 -1.47 8.81 -23.51
CA LEU A 50 -1.88 10.07 -24.17
C LEU A 50 -0.75 11.12 -24.22
N PHE A 51 0.08 11.19 -23.16
CA PHE A 51 1.10 12.24 -23.00
C PHE A 51 2.55 11.73 -23.01
N LYS A 52 2.82 10.63 -23.73
CA LYS A 52 4.11 9.91 -23.69
C LYS A 52 5.34 10.81 -23.85
N TYR A 53 5.32 11.74 -24.81
CA TYR A 53 6.47 12.62 -25.06
C TYR A 53 6.79 13.54 -23.88
N MET A 54 5.78 14.12 -23.23
CA MET A 54 5.97 14.96 -22.04
C MET A 54 6.52 14.14 -20.87
N TYR A 55 6.06 12.89 -20.71
CA TYR A 55 6.56 12.00 -19.66
C TYR A 55 8.05 11.73 -19.78
N ILE A 56 8.56 11.46 -21.00
CA ILE A 56 9.97 11.14 -21.21
C ILE A 56 10.89 12.25 -20.67
N TYR A 57 10.51 13.53 -20.85
CA TYR A 57 11.31 14.66 -20.37
C TYR A 57 11.31 14.82 -18.84
N VAL A 58 10.19 14.54 -18.17
CA VAL A 58 10.05 14.81 -16.73
C VAL A 58 10.28 13.56 -15.86
N ASN A 59 10.37 12.37 -16.49
CA ASN A 59 10.38 11.09 -15.81
C ASN A 59 11.43 10.99 -14.70
N HIS A 60 12.68 11.38 -15.00
CA HIS A 60 13.80 11.17 -14.10
C HIS A 60 13.62 11.89 -12.76
N TYR A 61 13.18 13.16 -12.79
CA TYR A 61 12.91 13.94 -11.58
C TYR A 61 11.77 13.34 -10.75
N PHE A 62 10.70 12.87 -11.40
CA PHE A 62 9.58 12.23 -10.70
C PHE A 62 10.00 10.92 -10.03
N ILE A 63 10.78 10.07 -10.71
CA ILE A 63 11.28 8.81 -10.16
C ILE A 63 12.09 9.07 -8.88
N CYS A 64 13.04 10.02 -8.92
CA CYS A 64 13.84 10.36 -7.74
C CYS A 64 12.98 10.82 -6.56
N PHE A 65 11.99 11.69 -6.82
CA PHE A 65 11.10 12.19 -5.78
C PHE A 65 10.23 11.07 -5.18
N ILE A 66 9.65 10.21 -6.01
CA ILE A 66 8.82 9.09 -5.57
C ILE A 66 9.64 8.10 -4.74
N MET A 67 10.86 7.78 -5.18
CA MET A 67 11.76 6.86 -4.47
C MET A 67 12.13 7.38 -3.08
N MET A 68 12.57 8.65 -2.97
CA MET A 68 12.87 9.26 -1.67
C MET A 68 11.65 9.27 -0.76
N GLY A 69 10.48 9.57 -1.33
CA GLY A 69 9.21 9.54 -0.62
C GLY A 69 8.82 8.17 -0.07
N GLY A 70 9.02 7.13 -0.88
CA GLY A 70 8.79 5.74 -0.50
C GLY A 70 9.65 5.33 0.69
N VAL A 71 10.95 5.61 0.63
CA VAL A 71 11.90 5.32 1.73
C VAL A 71 11.48 6.05 3.01
N TYR A 72 11.14 7.33 2.93
CA TYR A 72 10.71 8.07 4.11
C TYR A 72 9.42 7.49 4.71
N SER A 73 8.42 7.16 3.87
CA SER A 73 7.18 6.54 4.35
C SER A 73 7.42 5.19 5.05
N ALA A 74 8.39 4.41 4.58
CA ALA A 74 8.79 3.16 5.22
C ALA A 74 9.47 3.39 6.58
N LEU A 75 10.32 4.41 6.71
CA LEU A 75 10.91 4.80 8.00
C LEU A 75 9.85 5.27 9.00
N VAL A 76 8.86 6.05 8.55
CA VAL A 76 7.73 6.46 9.39
C VAL A 76 6.90 5.25 9.82
N CYS A 77 6.77 4.24 8.96
CA CYS A 77 6.04 2.99 9.27
C CYS A 77 6.66 2.22 10.44
N LEU A 78 7.99 2.22 10.58
CA LEU A 78 8.69 1.52 11.68
C LEU A 78 8.33 2.10 13.06
N ASN A 79 8.02 3.39 13.13
CA ASN A 79 7.71 4.08 14.37
C ASN A 79 6.21 4.07 14.71
N GLN A 80 5.35 3.41 13.91
CA GLN A 80 3.91 3.40 14.16
C GLN A 80 3.53 2.42 15.27
N SER A 81 2.83 2.93 16.29
CA SER A 81 2.27 2.11 17.37
C SER A 81 0.86 1.57 17.06
N ASP A 82 0.13 2.21 16.15
CA ASP A 82 -1.25 1.84 15.82
C ASP A 82 -1.33 0.93 14.59
N LEU A 83 -2.06 -0.18 14.71
CA LEU A 83 -2.20 -1.18 13.64
C LEU A 83 -2.72 -0.61 12.32
N LYS A 84 -3.81 0.18 12.35
CA LYS A 84 -4.40 0.75 11.13
C LYS A 84 -3.45 1.74 10.45
N MET A 85 -2.71 2.52 11.24
CA MET A 85 -1.72 3.46 10.73
C MET A 85 -0.53 2.73 10.12
N LEU A 86 -0.06 1.66 10.76
CA LEU A 86 1.02 0.83 10.25
C LEU A 86 0.66 0.23 8.87
N ILE A 87 -0.53 -0.36 8.72
CA ILE A 87 -1.00 -0.91 7.43
C ILE A 87 -1.17 0.21 6.38
N ALA A 88 -1.63 1.39 6.79
CA ALA A 88 -1.78 2.53 5.90
C ALA A 88 -0.43 3.04 5.39
N TYR A 89 0.57 3.21 6.26
CA TYR A 89 1.91 3.67 5.85
C TYR A 89 2.66 2.63 5.00
N SER A 90 2.52 1.34 5.30
CA SER A 90 3.09 0.30 4.43
C SER A 90 2.49 0.37 3.02
N SER A 91 1.18 0.68 2.89
CA SER A 91 0.54 0.87 1.59
C SER A 91 1.09 2.07 0.81
N VAL A 92 1.44 3.17 1.48
CA VAL A 92 2.10 4.33 0.85
C VAL A 92 3.44 3.91 0.25
N ALA A 93 4.23 3.11 0.99
CA ALA A 93 5.50 2.60 0.50
C ALA A 93 5.33 1.70 -0.74
N HIS A 94 4.42 0.72 -0.70
CA HIS A 94 4.17 -0.15 -1.86
C HIS A 94 3.64 0.62 -3.09
N MET A 95 2.73 1.57 -2.89
CA MET A 95 2.22 2.40 -4.00
C MET A 95 3.30 3.31 -4.60
N SER A 96 4.29 3.73 -3.81
CA SER A 96 5.45 4.49 -4.33
C SER A 96 6.30 3.63 -5.28
N VAL A 97 6.54 2.36 -4.95
CA VAL A 97 7.28 1.42 -5.82
C VAL A 97 6.52 1.16 -7.12
N MET A 98 5.21 0.92 -7.03
CA MET A 98 4.38 0.75 -8.22
C MET A 98 4.38 2.00 -9.11
N THR A 99 4.17 3.18 -8.55
CA THR A 99 4.16 4.43 -9.33
C THR A 99 5.51 4.68 -9.98
N MET A 100 6.62 4.41 -9.30
CA MET A 100 7.97 4.43 -9.89
C MET A 100 8.07 3.47 -11.08
N GLY A 101 7.62 2.22 -10.93
CA GLY A 101 7.61 1.22 -12.00
C GLY A 101 6.81 1.66 -13.23
N LEU A 102 5.62 2.24 -13.03
CA LEU A 102 4.80 2.80 -14.10
C LEU A 102 5.50 3.97 -14.83
N MET A 103 6.22 4.81 -14.08
CA MET A 103 6.91 5.96 -14.66
C MET A 103 8.11 5.55 -15.52
N THR A 104 8.73 4.38 -15.31
CA THR A 104 9.86 3.93 -16.16
C THR A 104 9.52 3.74 -17.66
N LEU A 105 8.23 3.69 -18.03
CA LEU A 105 7.73 3.46 -19.40
C LEU A 105 8.18 2.14 -20.05
N GLY A 106 8.90 1.28 -19.32
CA GLY A 106 9.31 -0.04 -19.78
C GLY A 106 8.17 -1.05 -19.69
N PHE A 107 8.14 -2.01 -20.60
CA PHE A 107 7.11 -3.06 -20.61
C PHE A 107 7.13 -3.88 -19.31
N MET A 108 8.31 -4.25 -18.82
CA MET A 108 8.48 -4.97 -17.55
C MET A 108 8.00 -4.12 -16.36
N GLY A 109 8.34 -2.83 -16.32
CA GLY A 109 7.91 -1.93 -15.26
C GLY A 109 6.39 -1.71 -15.23
N MET A 110 5.74 -1.65 -16.40
CA MET A 110 4.28 -1.59 -16.48
C MET A 110 3.61 -2.88 -16.02
N GLN A 111 4.12 -4.04 -16.46
CA GLN A 111 3.59 -5.34 -16.03
C GLN A 111 3.76 -5.55 -14.53
N GLY A 112 4.95 -5.28 -14.00
CA GLY A 112 5.26 -5.34 -12.57
C GLY A 112 4.39 -4.39 -11.75
N GLY A 113 4.22 -3.14 -12.21
CA GLY A 113 3.32 -2.18 -11.56
C GLY A 113 1.87 -2.66 -11.50
N VAL A 114 1.37 -3.32 -12.55
CA VAL A 114 0.01 -3.89 -12.54
C VAL A 114 -0.11 -5.09 -11.61
N LEU A 115 0.89 -5.99 -11.61
CA LEU A 115 0.93 -7.11 -10.67
C LEU A 115 0.98 -6.63 -9.21
N LEU A 116 1.80 -5.63 -8.89
CA LEU A 116 1.89 -5.09 -7.54
C LEU A 116 0.59 -4.41 -7.11
N MET A 117 -0.12 -3.73 -8.03
CA MET A 117 -1.46 -3.18 -7.75
C MET A 117 -2.45 -4.24 -7.29
N LEU A 118 -2.47 -5.38 -7.99
CA LEU A 118 -3.40 -6.47 -7.70
C LEU A 118 -2.99 -7.21 -6.42
N GLY A 119 -1.73 -7.63 -6.32
CA GLY A 119 -1.21 -8.36 -5.17
C GLY A 119 -1.34 -7.57 -3.86
N HIS A 120 -0.90 -6.31 -3.86
CA HIS A 120 -1.06 -5.44 -2.70
C HIS A 120 -2.55 -5.15 -2.41
N GLY A 121 -3.43 -5.09 -3.42
CA GLY A 121 -4.87 -4.96 -3.22
C GLY A 121 -5.50 -6.06 -2.39
N LEU A 122 -5.16 -7.30 -2.71
CA LEU A 122 -5.62 -8.48 -1.98
C LEU A 122 -4.99 -8.53 -0.59
N CYS A 123 -3.68 -8.29 -0.48
CA CYS A 123 -2.96 -8.38 0.79
C CYS A 123 -3.41 -7.30 1.79
N SER A 124 -3.44 -6.03 1.38
CA SER A 124 -3.83 -4.92 2.28
C SER A 124 -5.28 -5.01 2.76
N SER A 125 -6.23 -5.41 1.90
CA SER A 125 -7.62 -5.63 2.33
C SER A 125 -7.74 -6.77 3.34
N GLY A 126 -6.99 -7.86 3.14
CA GLY A 126 -6.88 -8.95 4.12
C GLY A 126 -6.30 -8.51 5.46
N LEU A 127 -5.26 -7.67 5.46
CA LEU A 127 -4.67 -7.17 6.71
C LEU A 127 -5.62 -6.26 7.49
N PHE A 128 -6.39 -5.42 6.79
CA PHE A 128 -7.45 -4.63 7.44
C PHE A 128 -8.56 -5.52 8.00
N PHE A 129 -8.88 -6.65 7.36
CA PHE A 129 -9.83 -7.63 7.90
C PHE A 129 -9.35 -8.24 9.20
N VAL A 130 -8.17 -8.85 9.19
CA VAL A 130 -7.64 -9.54 10.37
C VAL A 130 -7.36 -8.54 11.49
N GLY A 131 -6.81 -7.36 11.17
CA GLY A 131 -6.57 -6.30 12.15
C GLY A 131 -7.84 -5.84 12.87
N ASN A 132 -9.00 -5.85 12.20
CA ASN A 132 -10.26 -5.53 12.86
C ASN A 132 -10.82 -6.67 13.70
N ILE A 133 -10.61 -7.93 13.30
CA ILE A 133 -11.00 -9.06 14.16
C ILE A 133 -10.22 -9.01 15.49
N LEU A 134 -8.94 -8.61 15.46
CA LEU A 134 -8.16 -8.36 16.67
C LEU A 134 -8.72 -7.17 17.47
N TYR A 135 -9.13 -6.11 16.78
CA TYR A 135 -9.77 -4.96 17.42
C TYR A 135 -11.10 -5.33 18.10
N GLU A 136 -11.97 -6.13 17.47
CA GLU A 136 -13.25 -6.57 18.06
C GLU A 136 -13.06 -7.45 19.31
N ARG A 137 -11.93 -8.17 19.41
CA ARG A 137 -11.64 -9.02 20.58
C ARG A 137 -10.97 -8.28 21.72
N LEU A 138 -10.06 -7.36 21.42
CA LEU A 138 -9.25 -6.66 22.42
C LEU A 138 -9.70 -5.22 22.68
N ASN A 139 -10.63 -4.70 21.88
CA ASN A 139 -11.07 -3.30 21.88
C ASN A 139 -9.92 -2.27 21.84
N SER A 140 -8.76 -2.66 21.31
CA SER A 140 -7.57 -1.83 21.25
C SER A 140 -6.87 -1.99 19.90
N ARG A 141 -6.24 -0.91 19.44
CA ARG A 141 -5.52 -0.84 18.14
C ARG A 141 -4.00 -0.80 18.29
N SER A 142 -3.52 -0.60 19.52
CA SER A 142 -2.11 -0.39 19.80
C SER A 142 -1.34 -1.72 19.78
N MET A 143 -0.24 -1.76 19.04
CA MET A 143 0.64 -2.93 18.92
C MET A 143 1.18 -3.44 20.26
N LEU A 144 1.35 -2.55 21.24
CA LEU A 144 1.84 -2.89 22.57
C LEU A 144 0.90 -3.84 23.32
N ILE A 145 -0.41 -3.62 23.22
CA ILE A 145 -1.44 -4.47 23.85
C ILE A 145 -1.64 -5.76 23.05
N ILE A 146 -1.40 -5.70 21.75
CA ILE A 146 -1.61 -6.79 20.78
C ILE A 146 -0.46 -7.80 20.81
N LYS A 147 0.63 -7.50 21.53
CA LYS A 147 1.75 -8.44 21.71
C LYS A 147 1.30 -9.72 22.41
N GLY A 148 1.66 -10.89 21.85
CA GLY A 148 1.36 -12.20 22.45
C GLY A 148 0.04 -12.85 22.01
N LEU A 149 -0.64 -12.30 20.99
CA LEU A 149 -1.85 -12.88 20.37
C LEU A 149 -1.64 -14.25 19.70
N SER A 150 -0.39 -14.75 19.63
CA SER A 150 -0.05 -16.09 19.12
C SER A 150 -0.85 -17.21 19.80
N ASN A 151 -1.32 -16.97 21.02
CA ASN A 151 -1.96 -17.99 21.86
C ASN A 151 -3.50 -17.99 21.79
N LEU A 152 -4.12 -16.94 21.23
CA LEU A 152 -5.58 -16.77 21.33
C LEU A 152 -6.36 -17.52 20.24
N SER A 153 -5.83 -17.60 19.02
CA SER A 153 -6.45 -18.44 17.97
C SER A 153 -5.47 -18.76 16.85
N TYR A 154 -5.24 -20.05 16.62
CA TYR A 154 -4.32 -20.57 15.62
C TYR A 154 -4.66 -20.11 14.19
N LEU A 155 -5.94 -20.16 13.79
CA LEU A 155 -6.36 -19.79 12.44
C LEU A 155 -6.07 -18.32 12.11
N MET A 156 -6.32 -17.40 13.05
CA MET A 156 -6.04 -15.98 12.85
C MET A 156 -4.55 -15.71 12.70
N ASN A 157 -3.73 -16.43 13.47
CA ASN A 157 -2.28 -16.26 13.42
C ASN A 157 -1.69 -16.78 12.10
N ILE A 158 -2.22 -17.89 11.57
CA ILE A 158 -1.84 -18.35 10.23
C ILE A 158 -2.24 -17.33 9.17
N MET A 159 -3.50 -16.85 9.19
CA MET A 159 -3.97 -15.87 8.21
C MET A 159 -3.16 -14.57 8.29
N TRP A 160 -2.87 -14.09 9.50
CA TRP A 160 -2.02 -12.93 9.74
C TRP A 160 -0.60 -13.15 9.20
N PHE A 161 -0.01 -14.32 9.47
CA PHE A 161 1.33 -14.66 9.00
C PHE A 161 1.40 -14.72 7.47
N ILE A 162 0.47 -15.41 6.81
CA ILE A 162 0.43 -15.52 5.34
C ILE A 162 0.30 -14.12 4.72
N LEU A 163 -0.61 -13.29 5.23
CA LEU A 163 -0.78 -11.93 4.72
C LEU A 163 0.47 -11.06 4.96
N LEU A 164 1.17 -11.21 6.08
CA LEU A 164 2.43 -10.51 6.30
C LEU A 164 3.53 -10.99 5.33
N VAL A 165 3.63 -12.30 5.09
CA VAL A 165 4.56 -12.90 4.12
C VAL A 165 4.29 -12.35 2.72
N ASP A 166 3.02 -12.25 2.33
CA ASP A 166 2.62 -11.65 1.06
C ASP A 166 2.99 -10.17 0.98
N ASN A 167 2.83 -9.41 2.07
CA ASN A 167 3.19 -7.99 2.09
C ASN A 167 4.71 -7.75 2.04
N ILE A 168 5.52 -8.65 2.61
CA ILE A 168 6.99 -8.57 2.57
C ILE A 168 7.54 -9.09 1.23
N SER A 169 6.68 -9.46 0.28
CA SER A 169 7.06 -10.01 -1.03
C SER A 169 7.95 -11.26 -0.91
N ALA A 170 7.62 -12.17 0.01
CA ALA A 170 8.31 -13.46 0.13
C ALA A 170 7.71 -14.52 -0.81
N PRO A 171 8.46 -15.55 -1.24
CA PRO A 171 7.92 -16.62 -2.10
C PRO A 171 6.85 -17.44 -1.34
N PRO A 172 5.70 -17.83 -1.93
CA PRO A 172 5.25 -17.69 -3.33
C PRO A 172 4.24 -16.54 -3.58
N SER A 173 4.50 -15.33 -3.07
CA SER A 173 3.55 -14.20 -3.17
C SER A 173 3.54 -13.52 -4.56
N MET A 174 2.39 -12.97 -4.95
CA MET A 174 2.27 -12.15 -6.16
C MET A 174 3.15 -10.89 -6.12
N ASN A 175 3.38 -10.35 -4.92
CA ASN A 175 4.20 -9.15 -4.72
C ASN A 175 5.70 -9.39 -4.94
N LEU A 176 6.18 -10.64 -4.92
CA LEU A 176 7.55 -10.98 -5.31
C LEU A 176 7.70 -10.98 -6.84
N PHE A 177 6.69 -11.45 -7.56
CA PHE A 177 6.72 -11.54 -9.02
C PHE A 177 6.51 -10.21 -9.74
N SER A 178 6.02 -9.20 -9.02
CA SER A 178 5.77 -7.84 -9.51
C SER A 178 7.02 -6.98 -9.53
#